data_AF-A0A1B3LPM4-F1
#
_entry.id   AF-A0A1B3LPM4-F1
#
_cell.length_a   1.000
_cell.length_b   1.000
_cell.length_c   1.000
_cell.angle_alpha   90.00
_cell.angle_beta   90.00
_cell.angle_gamma   90.00
#
_symmetry.space_group_name_H-M   'P 1'
#
loop_
_entity.id
_entity.type
_entity.pdbx_description
1 polymer ?
#
loop_
_entity_poly.entity_id
_entity_poly.type
_entity_poly.pdbx_seq_one_letter_code
_entity_poly.pdbx_strand_id
1 'polypeptide(L)'
;MIDVSAIGWKEAALVALVILATYMGYALMRLSTLNARRVQPEPEPVADPDPPTIVPTAPALQPEQIEAMLDTLLDRRLAPLMQQMEIRLDQAELRIDELGRRVETVNQLPPVAPQYSEALSLAARGLSAEDIADQCEMSVGEAELVRTLAKSRGMGGGDET
;
A
#
# COMPACT_ATOMS: atom_id res chain seq x y z
N MET A 1 -20.90 -0.90 25.78
CA MET A 1 -20.49 0.01 24.70
C MET A 1 -18.98 -0.05 24.67
N ILE A 2 -18.39 -0.62 23.62
CA ILE A 2 -16.94 -0.75 23.48
C ILE A 2 -16.48 0.57 22.87
N ASP A 3 -15.66 1.33 23.58
CA ASP A 3 -15.13 2.61 23.12
C ASP A 3 -14.17 2.41 21.95
N VAL A 4 -14.70 2.54 20.74
CA VAL A 4 -13.94 2.37 19.48
C VAL A 4 -12.97 3.54 19.23
N SER A 5 -13.14 4.66 19.93
CA SER A 5 -12.33 5.88 19.74
C SER A 5 -10.97 5.87 20.47
N ALA A 6 -10.71 4.90 21.36
CA ALA A 6 -9.39 4.70 21.96
C ALA A 6 -8.52 3.70 21.17
N ILE A 7 -9.06 3.12 20.09
CA ILE A 7 -8.37 2.14 19.25
C ILE A 7 -7.35 2.90 18.40
N GLY A 8 -6.13 3.01 18.91
CA GLY A 8 -5.01 3.47 18.10
C GLY A 8 -4.92 2.60 16.85
N TRP A 9 -4.53 3.18 15.71
CA TRP A 9 -4.39 2.49 14.42
C TRP A 9 -3.71 1.10 14.51
N LYS A 10 -2.79 0.93 15.47
CA LYS A 10 -2.14 -0.34 15.82
C LYS A 10 -3.12 -1.43 16.26
N GLU A 11 -4.12 -1.11 17.08
CA GLU A 11 -5.13 -2.08 17.54
C GLU A 11 -6.10 -2.44 16.41
N ALA A 12 -6.48 -1.48 15.57
CA ALA A 12 -7.25 -1.74 14.36
C ALA A 12 -6.49 -2.67 13.38
N ALA A 13 -5.18 -2.43 13.20
CA ALA A 13 -4.32 -3.28 12.38
C ALA A 13 -4.21 -4.71 12.93
N LEU A 14 -4.11 -4.87 14.26
CA LEU A 14 -4.08 -6.20 14.89
C LEU A 14 -5.40 -6.95 14.71
N VAL A 15 -6.54 -6.27 14.88
CA VAL A 15 -7.86 -6.89 14.64
C VAL A 15 -8.02 -7.31 13.18
N ALA A 16 -7.63 -6.44 12.23
CA ALA A 16 -7.66 -6.77 10.81
C ALA A 16 -6.78 -7.98 10.47
N LEU A 17 -5.58 -8.08 11.07
CA LEU A 17 -4.67 -9.21 10.89
C LEU A 17 -5.26 -10.51 11.45
N VAL A 18 -5.90 -10.48 12.62
CA VAL A 18 -6.57 -11.65 13.20
C VAL A 18 -7.72 -12.13 12.31
N ILE A 19 -8.52 -11.20 11.78
CA ILE A 19 -9.61 -11.52 10.84
C ILE A 19 -9.04 -12.14 9.57
N LEU A 20 -7.98 -11.56 9.00
CA LEU A 20 -7.31 -12.05 7.80
C LEU A 20 -6.75 -13.47 8.02
N ALA A 21 -6.05 -13.70 9.12
CA ALA A 21 -5.49 -15.01 9.45
C ALA A 21 -6.59 -16.07 9.62
N THR A 22 -7.67 -15.72 10.31
CA THR A 22 -8.84 -16.59 10.48
C THR A 22 -9.49 -16.90 9.14
N TYR A 23 -9.65 -15.89 8.27
CA TYR A 23 -10.23 -16.07 6.94
C TYR A 23 -9.35 -16.95 6.04
N MET A 24 -8.04 -16.76 6.07
CA MET A 24 -7.10 -17.60 5.33
C MET A 24 -7.13 -19.06 5.79
N GLY A 25 -7.15 -19.30 7.11
CA GLY A 25 -7.29 -20.64 7.66
C GLY A 25 -8.59 -21.32 7.21
N TYR A 26 -9.71 -20.59 7.26
CA TYR A 26 -10.99 -21.09 6.78
C TYR A 26 -11.00 -21.37 5.27
N ALA A 27 -10.44 -20.46 4.46
CA ALA A 27 -10.35 -20.62 3.02
C ALA A 27 -9.52 -21.85 2.63
N LEU A 28 -8.39 -22.08 3.31
CA LEU A 28 -7.54 -23.25 3.08
C LEU A 28 -8.23 -24.55 3.50
N MET A 29 -8.95 -24.57 4.63
CA MET A 29 -9.74 -25.72 5.05
C MET A 29 -10.90 -26.03 4.08
N ARG A 30 -11.56 -24.98 3.56
CA ARG A 30 -12.62 -25.13 2.56
C ARG A 30 -12.08 -25.69 1.24
N LEU A 31 -10.88 -25.29 0.82
CA LEU A 31 -10.23 -25.84 -0.36
C LEU A 31 -9.73 -27.28 -0.14
N SER A 32 -9.16 -27.58 1.03
CA SER A 32 -8.65 -28.93 1.33
C SER A 32 -9.77 -29.95 1.45
N THR A 33 -10.91 -29.59 2.04
CA THR A 33 -12.08 -30.47 2.12
C THR A 33 -12.68 -30.77 0.75
N LEU A 34 -12.67 -29.81 -0.17
CA LEU A 34 -13.09 -30.04 -1.57
C LEU A 34 -12.08 -30.88 -2.34
N ASN A 35 -10.79 -30.69 -2.09
CA ASN A 35 -9.73 -31.46 -2.75
C ASN A 35 -9.68 -32.91 -2.23
N ALA A 36 -9.84 -33.14 -0.92
CA ALA A 36 -9.91 -34.47 -0.31
C ALA A 36 -11.11 -35.28 -0.84
N ARG A 37 -12.21 -34.60 -1.20
CA ARG A 37 -13.38 -35.24 -1.81
C ARG A 37 -13.16 -35.60 -3.29
N ARG A 38 -12.29 -34.89 -4.00
CA ARG A 38 -11.84 -35.27 -5.35
C ARG A 38 -10.84 -36.43 -5.36
N VAL A 39 -10.07 -36.58 -4.29
CA VAL A 39 -9.05 -37.65 -4.14
C VAL A 39 -9.69 -38.99 -3.71
N GLN A 40 -10.98 -39.02 -3.36
CA GLN A 40 -11.66 -40.28 -3.09
C GLN A 40 -11.64 -41.14 -4.37
N PRO A 41 -10.89 -42.26 -4.40
CA PRO A 41 -10.76 -43.08 -5.60
C PRO A 41 -12.10 -43.76 -5.85
N GLU A 42 -12.60 -43.57 -7.06
CA GLU A 42 -13.71 -44.32 -7.62
C GLU A 42 -13.39 -45.83 -7.55
N PRO A 43 -14.30 -46.69 -7.06
CA PRO A 43 -14.05 -48.12 -6.98
C PRO A 43 -13.97 -48.72 -8.39
N GLU A 44 -12.77 -49.11 -8.81
CA GLU A 44 -12.48 -49.79 -10.08
C GLU A 44 -13.30 -51.10 -10.19
N PRO A 45 -14.09 -51.29 -11.27
CA PRO A 45 -14.64 -52.59 -11.62
C PRO A 45 -13.68 -53.35 -12.56
N VAL A 46 -13.14 -54.44 -12.03
CA VAL A 46 -12.85 -55.75 -12.66
C VAL A 46 -12.35 -55.78 -14.11
N ALA A 47 -11.12 -56.24 -14.24
CA ALA A 47 -10.40 -56.62 -15.46
C ALA A 47 -11.08 -57.74 -16.29
N ASP A 48 -10.96 -57.62 -17.62
CA ASP A 48 -11.00 -58.73 -18.58
C ASP A 48 -9.93 -58.46 -19.66
N PRO A 49 -9.20 -59.45 -20.20
CA PRO A 49 -7.95 -59.24 -20.94
C PRO A 49 -8.14 -59.06 -22.47
N ASP A 50 -7.26 -58.24 -23.03
CA ASP A 50 -6.93 -57.87 -24.43
C ASP A 50 -6.94 -59.03 -25.48
N PRO A 51 -6.98 -58.79 -26.83
CA PRO A 51 -6.04 -57.88 -27.54
C PRO A 51 -6.53 -57.30 -28.92
N PRO A 52 -5.64 -56.82 -29.83
CA PRO A 52 -5.19 -55.44 -30.01
C PRO A 52 -5.64 -54.83 -31.35
N THR A 53 -5.48 -53.51 -31.59
CA THR A 53 -5.02 -52.90 -32.88
C THR A 53 -5.09 -51.36 -32.83
N ILE A 54 -3.89 -50.76 -32.80
CA ILE A 54 -3.46 -49.44 -33.31
C ILE A 54 -4.19 -48.20 -32.78
N VAL A 55 -3.66 -47.66 -31.68
CA VAL A 55 -3.78 -46.23 -31.34
C VAL A 55 -2.70 -45.49 -32.11
N PRO A 56 -2.99 -44.42 -32.88
CA PRO A 56 -1.95 -43.51 -33.32
C PRO A 56 -1.30 -42.94 -32.06
N THR A 57 -0.01 -43.21 -31.85
CA THR A 57 0.77 -42.52 -30.81
C THR A 57 0.81 -41.04 -31.16
N ALA A 58 -0.19 -40.30 -30.69
CA ALA A 58 0.00 -38.90 -30.38
C ALA A 58 1.18 -38.86 -29.39
N PRO A 59 2.24 -38.07 -29.64
CA PRO A 59 3.34 -37.98 -28.70
C PRO A 59 2.77 -37.53 -27.37
N ALA A 60 2.84 -38.40 -26.36
CA ALA A 60 2.49 -38.03 -25.00
C ALA A 60 3.46 -36.92 -24.61
N LEU A 61 2.96 -35.67 -24.52
CA LEU A 61 3.75 -34.56 -24.01
C LEU A 61 4.30 -34.99 -22.64
N GLN A 62 5.60 -35.09 -22.55
CA GLN A 62 6.27 -35.45 -21.31
C GLN A 62 6.05 -34.33 -20.30
N PRO A 63 5.92 -34.65 -18.99
CA PRO A 63 5.68 -33.65 -17.95
C PRO A 63 6.76 -32.56 -17.94
N GLU A 64 8.04 -32.89 -18.23
CA GLU A 64 9.11 -31.89 -18.35
C GLU A 64 8.89 -30.85 -19.46
N GLN A 65 8.23 -31.22 -20.57
CA GLN A 65 7.95 -30.28 -21.68
C GLN A 65 6.83 -29.32 -21.31
N ILE A 66 5.87 -29.77 -20.51
CA ILE A 66 4.78 -28.94 -20.01
C ILE A 66 5.31 -27.93 -19.00
N GLU A 67 6.20 -28.35 -18.11
CA GLU A 67 6.86 -27.48 -17.13
C GLU A 67 7.71 -26.41 -17.80
N ALA A 68 8.55 -26.78 -18.79
CA ALA A 68 9.36 -25.82 -19.54
C ALA A 68 8.48 -24.81 -20.32
N MET A 69 7.36 -25.25 -20.89
CA MET A 69 6.42 -24.36 -21.56
C MET A 69 5.71 -23.41 -20.58
N LEU A 70 5.36 -23.91 -19.38
CA LEU A 70 4.77 -23.10 -18.31
C LEU A 70 5.75 -22.01 -17.84
N ASP A 71 7.01 -22.37 -17.59
CA ASP A 71 8.05 -21.41 -17.19
C ASP A 71 8.26 -20.35 -18.26
N THR A 72 8.33 -20.76 -19.53
CA THR A 72 8.47 -19.82 -20.66
C THR A 72 7.29 -18.85 -20.73
N LEU A 73 6.06 -19.32 -20.50
CA LEU A 73 4.86 -18.48 -20.51
C LEU A 73 4.82 -17.55 -19.29
N LEU A 74 5.26 -18.05 -18.13
CA LEU A 74 5.34 -17.29 -16.89
C LEU A 74 6.35 -16.15 -17.02
N ASP A 75 7.56 -16.44 -17.50
CA ASP A 75 8.62 -15.45 -17.75
C ASP A 75 8.15 -14.39 -18.74
N ARG A 76 7.51 -14.80 -19.83
CA ARG A 76 6.97 -13.87 -20.83
C ARG A 76 5.93 -12.92 -20.24
N ARG A 77 5.23 -13.33 -19.17
CA ARG A 77 4.23 -12.50 -18.49
C ARG A 77 4.81 -11.69 -17.33
N LEU A 78 5.78 -12.23 -16.59
CA LEU A 78 6.42 -11.56 -15.46
C LEU A 78 7.44 -10.51 -15.91
N ALA A 79 8.26 -10.81 -16.91
CA ALA A 79 9.29 -9.91 -17.41
C ALA A 79 8.77 -8.48 -17.73
N PRO A 80 7.68 -8.30 -18.51
CA PRO A 80 7.16 -6.96 -18.79
C PRO A 80 6.61 -6.26 -17.55
N LEU A 81 6.06 -7.00 -16.58
CA LEU A 81 5.56 -6.43 -15.33
C LEU A 81 6.71 -5.91 -14.48
N MET A 82 7.75 -6.71 -14.29
CA MET A 82 8.94 -6.30 -13.53
C MET A 82 9.60 -5.08 -14.18
N GLN A 83 9.76 -5.10 -15.50
CA GLN A 83 10.30 -3.97 -16.25
C GLN A 83 9.43 -2.70 -16.09
N GLN A 84 8.11 -2.85 -16.08
CA GLN A 84 7.20 -1.73 -15.84
C GLN A 84 7.37 -1.16 -14.42
N MET A 85 7.53 -2.01 -13.41
CA MET A 85 7.76 -1.57 -12.03
C MET A 85 9.10 -0.84 -11.88
N GLU A 86 10.17 -1.35 -12.50
CA GLU A 86 11.48 -0.70 -12.53
C GLU A 86 11.38 0.71 -13.13
N ILE A 87 10.74 0.85 -14.28
CA ILE A 87 10.51 2.17 -14.91
C ILE A 87 9.69 3.10 -14.00
N ARG A 88 8.71 2.58 -13.27
CA ARG A 88 7.90 3.38 -12.34
C ARG A 88 8.73 3.86 -11.14
N LEU A 89 9.63 3.03 -10.63
CA LEU A 89 10.53 3.40 -9.55
C LEU A 89 11.53 4.46 -10.01
N ASP A 90 12.15 4.28 -11.19
CA ASP A 90 13.06 5.27 -11.76
C ASP A 90 12.37 6.63 -11.95
N GLN A 91 11.12 6.62 -12.44
CA GLN A 91 10.33 7.84 -12.58
C GLN A 91 10.00 8.49 -11.24
N ALA A 92 9.73 7.69 -10.20
CA ALA A 92 9.45 8.20 -8.86
C ALA A 92 10.70 8.83 -8.25
N GLU A 93 11.86 8.19 -8.40
CA GLU A 93 13.15 8.69 -7.92
C GLU A 93 13.49 10.04 -8.59
N LEU A 94 13.38 10.13 -9.91
CA LEU A 94 13.61 11.39 -10.63
C LEU A 94 12.66 12.52 -10.18
N ARG A 95 11.40 12.20 -9.86
CA ARG A 95 10.44 13.19 -9.35
C ARG A 95 10.77 13.63 -7.93
N ILE A 96 11.21 12.71 -7.07
CA ILE A 96 11.62 13.02 -5.70
C ILE A 96 12.86 13.93 -5.74
N ASP A 97 13.85 13.61 -6.57
CA ASP A 97 15.05 14.42 -6.75
C ASP A 97 14.72 15.83 -7.24
N GLU A 98 13.82 15.93 -8.23
CA GLU A 98 13.38 17.23 -8.75
C GLU A 98 12.64 18.05 -7.69
N LEU A 99 11.71 17.42 -6.95
CA LEU A 99 11.04 18.07 -5.83
C LEU A 99 12.04 18.50 -4.75
N GLY A 100 13.03 17.67 -4.44
CA GLY A 100 14.10 17.96 -3.50
C GLY A 100 14.89 19.21 -3.92
N ARG A 101 15.29 19.31 -5.19
CA ARG A 101 15.98 20.50 -5.72
C ARG A 101 15.10 21.75 -5.64
N ARG A 102 13.81 21.64 -5.97
CA ARG A 102 12.88 22.77 -5.89
C ARG A 102 12.66 23.24 -4.45
N VAL A 103 12.53 22.32 -3.50
CA VAL A 103 12.41 22.63 -2.07
C VAL A 103 13.69 23.30 -1.56
N GLU A 104 14.86 22.76 -1.92
CA GLU A 104 16.15 23.36 -1.57
C GLU A 104 16.29 24.79 -2.10
N THR A 105 15.89 25.01 -3.36
CA THR A 105 15.85 26.36 -3.96
C THR A 105 14.95 27.31 -3.16
N VAL A 106 13.79 26.84 -2.70
CA VAL A 106 12.87 27.64 -1.88
C VAL A 106 13.45 27.89 -0.48
N ASN A 107 14.12 26.91 0.13
CA ASN A 107 14.76 27.07 1.44
C ASN A 107 15.97 28.02 1.41
N GLN A 108 16.64 28.17 0.26
CA GLN A 108 17.72 29.13 0.08
C GLN A 108 17.24 30.59 -0.03
N LEU A 109 15.94 30.82 -0.26
CA LEU A 109 15.38 32.16 -0.12
C LEU A 109 15.52 32.57 1.35
N PRO A 110 15.84 33.86 1.63
CA PRO A 110 15.88 34.36 3.00
C PRO A 110 14.58 33.96 3.71
N PRO A 111 14.65 33.41 4.94
CA PRO A 111 13.45 33.04 5.68
C PRO A 111 12.55 34.27 5.71
N VAL A 112 11.34 34.13 5.16
CA VAL A 112 10.32 35.19 5.18
C VAL A 112 10.21 35.63 6.63
N ALA A 113 10.49 36.93 6.84
CA ALA A 113 10.97 37.55 8.08
C ALA A 113 10.78 36.75 9.38
N PRO A 114 11.82 36.60 10.22
CA PRO A 114 11.79 35.78 11.45
C PRO A 114 10.62 36.09 12.40
N GLN A 115 10.07 37.30 12.36
CA GLN A 115 8.84 37.67 13.07
C GLN A 115 7.63 36.79 12.72
N TYR A 116 7.49 36.33 11.46
CA TYR A 116 6.39 35.48 11.02
C TYR A 116 6.55 34.02 11.47
N SER A 117 7.78 33.51 11.56
CA SER A 117 8.00 32.16 12.09
C SER A 117 7.72 32.10 13.60
N GLU A 118 8.05 33.15 14.33
CA GLU A 118 7.69 33.32 15.73
C GLU A 118 6.17 33.42 15.91
N ALA A 119 5.50 34.28 15.14
CA ALA A 119 4.04 34.40 15.17
C ALA A 119 3.32 33.09 14.83
N LEU A 120 3.81 32.32 13.86
CA LEU A 120 3.30 30.98 13.55
C LEU A 120 3.46 30.00 14.72
N SER A 121 4.57 30.07 15.46
CA SER A 121 4.79 29.23 16.64
C SER A 121 3.84 29.59 17.80
N LEU A 122 3.55 30.88 17.99
CA LEU A 122 2.58 31.36 18.98
C LEU A 122 1.15 30.99 18.59
N ALA A 123 0.80 31.12 17.30
CA ALA A 123 -0.49 30.68 16.78
C ALA A 123 -0.68 29.16 16.93
N ALA A 124 0.36 28.35 16.69
CA ALA A 124 0.32 26.90 16.90
C ALA A 124 0.11 26.52 18.38
N ARG A 125 0.56 27.37 19.31
CA ARG A 125 0.29 27.24 20.76
C ARG A 125 -1.11 27.70 21.15
N GLY A 126 -1.89 28.26 20.22
CA GLY A 126 -3.28 28.68 20.44
C GLY A 126 -3.44 30.08 21.04
N LEU A 127 -2.45 30.96 20.90
CA LEU A 127 -2.58 32.36 21.35
C LEU A 127 -3.63 33.13 20.53
N SER A 128 -4.18 34.19 21.14
CA SER A 128 -5.15 35.08 20.48
C SER A 128 -4.48 35.92 19.38
N ALA A 129 -5.27 36.45 18.45
CA ALA A 129 -4.71 37.28 17.38
C ALA A 129 -4.20 38.62 17.92
N GLU A 130 -4.83 39.13 18.97
CA GLU A 130 -4.44 40.33 19.69
C GLU A 130 -3.07 40.15 20.37
N ASP A 131 -2.89 39.05 21.11
CA ASP A 131 -1.63 38.77 21.82
C ASP A 131 -0.45 38.57 20.85
N ILE A 132 -0.70 37.94 19.69
CA ILE A 132 0.32 37.71 18.66
C ILE A 132 0.70 39.03 17.96
N ALA A 133 -0.29 39.89 17.68
CA ALA A 133 -0.07 41.20 17.08
C ALA A 133 0.84 42.07 17.96
N ASP A 134 0.56 42.10 19.26
CA ASP A 134 1.35 42.86 20.25
C ASP A 134 2.76 42.29 20.42
N GLN A 135 2.90 40.95 20.46
CA GLN A 135 4.19 40.31 20.73
C GLN A 135 5.14 40.29 19.51
N CYS A 136 4.60 40.17 18.29
CA CYS A 136 5.39 40.07 17.06
C CYS A 136 5.39 41.35 16.21
N GLU A 137 4.92 42.48 16.78
CA GLU A 137 4.85 43.79 16.14
C GLU A 137 4.19 43.75 14.74
N MET A 138 3.05 43.08 14.64
CA MET A 138 2.27 42.94 13.40
C MET A 138 0.83 43.41 13.56
N SER A 139 0.14 43.66 12.45
CA SER A 139 -1.26 44.06 12.50
C SER A 139 -2.15 42.93 13.02
N VAL A 140 -3.24 43.27 13.72
CA VAL A 140 -4.25 42.29 14.16
C VAL A 140 -4.80 41.47 12.99
N GLY A 141 -4.94 42.08 11.81
CA GLY A 141 -5.35 41.36 10.59
C GLY A 141 -4.28 40.37 10.07
N GLU A 142 -3.01 40.71 10.20
CA GLU A 142 -1.90 39.79 9.86
C GLU A 142 -1.84 38.63 10.86
N ALA A 143 -2.02 38.90 12.15
CA ALA A 143 -2.08 37.88 13.19
C ALA A 143 -3.28 36.93 13.03
N GLU A 144 -4.44 37.44 12.60
CA GLU A 144 -5.60 36.60 12.29
C GLU A 144 -5.34 35.67 11.09
N LEU A 145 -4.65 36.18 10.06
CA LEU A 145 -4.21 35.35 8.93
C LEU A 145 -3.24 34.25 9.38
N VAL A 146 -2.26 34.58 10.23
CA VAL A 146 -1.32 33.60 10.81
C VAL A 146 -2.08 32.53 11.62
N ARG A 147 -3.10 32.92 12.40
CA ARG A 147 -3.94 31.99 13.18
C ARG A 147 -4.73 31.03 12.29
N THR A 148 -5.34 31.54 11.22
CA THR A 148 -6.08 30.71 10.26
C THR A 148 -5.14 29.76 9.51
N LEU A 149 -3.94 30.21 9.15
CA LEU A 149 -2.90 29.40 8.51
C LEU A 149 -2.35 28.31 9.45
N ALA A 150 -2.10 28.63 10.72
CA ALA A 150 -1.68 27.64 11.71
C ALA A 150 -2.75 26.55 11.93
N LYS A 151 -4.03 26.95 11.95
CA LYS A 151 -5.17 26.03 12.05
C LYS A 151 -5.29 25.13 10.83
N SER A 152 -5.14 25.66 9.61
CA SER A 152 -5.22 24.85 8.38
C SER A 152 -4.05 23.87 8.25
N ARG A 153 -2.84 24.27 8.69
CA ARG A 153 -1.65 23.42 8.72
C ARG A 153 -1.76 22.30 9.76
N GLY A 154 -2.42 22.55 10.89
CA GLY A 154 -2.77 21.52 11.88
C GLY A 154 -3.84 20.54 11.39
N MET A 155 -4.77 21.00 10.53
CA MET A 155 -5.77 20.15 9.87
C MET A 155 -5.15 19.25 8.79
N GLY A 156 -4.20 19.77 8.01
CA GLY A 156 -3.54 19.03 6.92
C GLY A 156 -2.47 18.02 7.37
N GLY A 157 -2.05 18.05 8.64
CA GLY A 157 -1.11 17.08 9.22
C GLY A 157 -1.78 15.92 9.96
N GLY A 158 -3.11 15.88 10.02
CA GLY A 158 -3.89 14.89 10.77
C GLY A 158 -4.79 13.99 9.93
N ASP A 159 -4.75 14.11 8.60
CA ASP A 159 -5.71 13.45 7.70
C ASP A 159 -5.02 12.70 6.52
N GLU A 160 -3.79 12.25 6.74
CA GLU A 160 -3.13 11.21 5.92
C GLU A 160 -2.87 9.98 6.80
N THR A 161 -3.91 9.19 7.04
CA THR A 161 -3.90 7.71 6.93
C THR A 161 -5.34 7.19 6.83
#